data_AF-F7XW16-F1
#
_entry.id   AF-F7XW16-F1
#
_cell.length_a   1.000
_cell.length_b   1.000
_cell.length_c   1.000
_cell.angle_alpha   90.00
_cell.angle_beta   90.00
_cell.angle_gamma   90.00
#
_symmetry.space_group_name_H-M   'P 1'
#
loop_
_entity.id
_entity.type
_entity.pdbx_description
1 polymer ?
#
loop_
_entity_poly.entity_id
_entity_poly.type
_entity_poly.pdbx_seq_one_letter_code
_entity_poly.pdbx_strand_id
1 'polypeptide(L)'
;MSTADSWLNTTSTLVTNDVILPLVPMTEKKVLIIARCATFIIAILSILLSLSGKGVVELNWLAGNFWEPLIILPLAAGFLKFWTNSKSFI
;
A
#
# COMPACT_ATOMS: atom_id res chain seq x y z
N MET A 1 -12.81 -14.74 -0.51
CA MET A 1 -11.57 -14.94 -1.28
C MET A 1 -11.31 -13.77 -2.23
N SER A 2 -12.30 -13.27 -2.98
CA SER A 2 -12.14 -12.13 -3.92
C SER A 2 -11.49 -10.87 -3.34
N THR A 3 -11.84 -10.45 -2.11
CA THR A 3 -11.26 -9.26 -1.49
C THR A 3 -9.76 -9.42 -1.26
N ALA A 4 -9.34 -10.51 -0.61
CA ALA A 4 -7.93 -10.76 -0.34
C ALA A 4 -7.10 -10.79 -1.63
N ASP A 5 -7.61 -11.45 -2.68
CA ASP A 5 -6.95 -11.51 -4.00
C ASP A 5 -6.82 -10.12 -4.63
N SER A 6 -7.88 -9.31 -4.57
CA SER A 6 -7.87 -7.95 -5.10
C SER A 6 -6.87 -7.04 -4.38
N TRP A 7 -6.77 -7.15 -3.05
CA TRP A 7 -5.85 -6.37 -2.23
C TRP A 7 -4.39 -6.78 -2.48
N LEU A 8 -4.11 -8.08 -2.56
CA LEU A 8 -2.77 -8.59 -2.87
C LEU A 8 -2.29 -8.12 -4.25
N ASN A 9 -3.16 -8.22 -5.26
CA ASN A 9 -2.85 -7.76 -6.61
C ASN A 9 -2.65 -6.23 -6.68
N THR A 10 -3.52 -5.46 -6.02
CA THR A 10 -3.40 -3.99 -6.01
C THR A 10 -2.13 -3.55 -5.30
N THR A 11 -1.81 -4.14 -4.14
CA THR A 11 -0.61 -3.77 -3.39
C THR A 11 0.66 -4.13 -4.17
N SER A 12 0.69 -5.28 -4.85
CA SER A 12 1.86 -5.67 -5.62
C SER A 12 2.09 -4.81 -6.86
N THR A 13 1.03 -4.34 -7.52
CA THR A 13 1.15 -3.38 -8.63
C THR A 13 1.57 -1.99 -8.16
N LEU A 14 1.06 -1.51 -7.02
CA LEU A 14 1.51 -0.24 -6.41
C LEU A 14 3.00 -0.29 -6.07
N VAL A 15 3.46 -1.34 -5.38
CA VAL A 15 4.89 -1.50 -5.05
C VAL A 15 5.75 -1.54 -6.30
N THR A 16 5.29 -2.23 -7.34
CA THR A 16 6.08 -2.37 -8.58
C THR A 16 6.15 -1.06 -9.36
N ASN A 17 5.01 -0.39 -9.58
CA ASN A 17 4.92 0.77 -10.47
C ASN A 17 5.24 2.10 -9.78
N ASP A 18 4.90 2.24 -8.50
CA ASP A 18 5.03 3.53 -7.80
C ASP A 18 6.28 3.59 -6.91
N VAL A 19 6.81 2.44 -6.50
CA VAL A 19 8.03 2.38 -5.67
C VAL A 19 9.23 1.92 -6.49
N ILE A 20 9.16 0.75 -7.13
CA ILE A 20 10.35 0.14 -7.77
C ILE A 20 10.67 0.78 -9.12
N LEU A 21 9.67 0.94 -10.00
CA LEU A 21 9.89 1.44 -11.36
C LEU A 21 10.46 2.87 -11.41
N PRO A 22 10.06 3.82 -10.53
CA PRO A 22 10.64 5.16 -10.51
C PRO A 22 12.11 5.17 -10.03
N LEU A 23 12.52 4.17 -9.24
CA LEU A 23 13.89 4.02 -8.77
C LEU A 23 14.79 3.36 -9.82
N VAL A 24 14.27 2.36 -10.52
CA VAL A 24 15.01 1.58 -11.53
C VAL A 24 14.12 1.31 -12.73
N PRO A 25 14.36 1.97 -13.89
CA PRO A 25 13.61 1.69 -15.11
C PRO A 25 13.89 0.27 -15.60
N MET A 26 12.83 -0.45 -15.96
CA MET A 26 12.90 -1.87 -16.33
C MET A 26 11.99 -2.20 -17.51
N THR A 27 12.26 -3.33 -18.15
CA THR A 27 11.37 -3.89 -19.19
C THR A 27 10.13 -4.54 -18.58
N GLU A 28 9.03 -4.56 -19.33
CA GLU A 28 7.74 -5.11 -18.89
C GLU A 28 7.83 -6.54 -18.34
N LYS A 29 8.68 -7.38 -18.94
CA LYS A 29 8.91 -8.76 -18.46
C LYS A 29 9.48 -8.79 -17.04
N LYS A 30 10.41 -7.88 -16.72
CA LYS A 30 11.00 -7.78 -15.37
C LYS A 30 10.01 -7.19 -14.38
N VAL A 31 9.23 -6.19 -14.81
CA VAL A 31 8.14 -5.60 -14.02
C VAL A 31 7.14 -6.67 -13.58
N LEU A 32 6.73 -7.56 -14.48
CA LEU A 32 5.80 -8.65 -14.15
C LEU A 32 6.39 -9.63 -13.13
N ILE A 33 7.68 -9.99 -13.27
CA ILE A 33 8.36 -10.87 -12.31
C ILE A 33 8.40 -10.21 -10.92
N ILE A 34 8.72 -8.92 -10.87
CA ILE A 34 8.76 -8.16 -9.62
C ILE A 34 7.39 -8.09 -8.97
N ALA A 35 6.33 -7.83 -9.75
CA ALA A 35 4.96 -7.84 -9.23
C ALA A 35 4.59 -9.19 -8.60
N ARG A 36 4.97 -10.31 -9.23
CA ARG A 36 4.75 -11.66 -8.67
C ARG A 36 5.54 -11.88 -7.38
N CYS A 37 6.80 -11.44 -7.33
CA CYS A 37 7.61 -11.50 -6.11
C CYS A 37 7.01 -10.62 -5.00
N ALA A 38 6.57 -9.41 -5.33
CA ALA A 38 5.91 -8.51 -4.38
C ALA A 38 4.63 -9.15 -3.82
N THR A 39 3.78 -9.75 -4.66
CA THR A 39 2.59 -10.49 -4.20
C THR A 39 2.96 -11.56 -3.17
N PHE A 40 4.00 -12.36 -3.43
CA PHE A 40 4.44 -13.42 -2.53
C PHE A 40 4.94 -12.86 -1.19
N ILE A 41 5.75 -11.80 -1.23
CA ILE A 41 6.27 -11.14 -0.03
C ILE A 41 5.14 -10.55 0.81
N ILE A 42 4.21 -9.81 0.18
CA ILE A 42 3.07 -9.20 0.87
C ILE A 42 2.16 -10.27 1.47
N ALA A 43 1.93 -11.39 0.77
CA ALA A 43 1.16 -12.50 1.30
C ALA A 43 1.80 -13.11 2.56
N ILE A 44 3.11 -13.34 2.55
CA ILE A 44 3.84 -13.83 3.73
C ILE A 44 3.72 -12.84 4.89
N LEU A 45 3.96 -11.55 4.65
CA LEU A 45 3.85 -10.51 5.68
C LEU A 45 2.43 -10.43 6.25
N SER A 46 1.41 -10.58 5.41
CA SER A 46 0.01 -10.58 5.83
C SER A 46 -0.31 -11.78 6.74
N ILE A 47 0.23 -12.97 6.42
CA ILE A 47 0.08 -14.17 7.26
C ILE A 47 0.79 -13.97 8.60
N LEU A 48 2.03 -13.46 8.60
CA LEU A 48 2.79 -13.19 9.82
C LEU A 48 2.06 -12.19 10.73
N LEU A 49 1.54 -11.11 10.15
CA LEU A 49 0.76 -10.12 10.88
C LEU A 49 -0.54 -10.71 11.44
N SER A 50 -1.22 -11.56 10.66
CA SER A 50 -2.43 -12.26 11.10
C SER A 50 -2.17 -13.21 12.27
N LEU A 51 -0.97 -13.81 12.36
CA LEU A 51 -0.59 -14.68 13.47
C LEU A 51 -0.24 -13.90 14.74
N SER A 52 0.15 -12.63 14.62
CA SER A 52 0.52 -11.77 15.75
C SER A 52 -0.63 -10.96 16.34
N GLY A 53 -1.72 -10.75 15.59
CA GLY A 53 -2.87 -9.95 16.04
C GLY A 53 -3.77 -10.72 17.01
N LYS A 54 -4.46 -9.99 17.91
CA LYS A 54 -5.43 -10.61 18.85
C LYS A 54 -6.80 -10.87 18.19
N GLY A 55 -7.06 -10.24 17.04
CA GLY A 55 -8.28 -10.44 16.24
C GLY A 55 -8.30 -9.62 14.96
N VAL A 56 -9.16 -10.01 14.01
CA VAL A 56 -9.29 -9.36 12.69
C VAL A 56 -9.72 -7.90 12.80
N VAL A 57 -10.62 -7.57 13.73
CA VAL A 57 -11.12 -6.20 13.94
C VAL A 57 -10.01 -5.28 14.46
N GLU A 58 -9.21 -5.75 15.41
CA GLU A 58 -8.08 -4.98 15.95
C GLU A 58 -7.02 -4.72 14.88
N LEU A 59 -6.70 -5.71 14.04
CA LEU A 59 -5.79 -5.55 12.92
C LEU A 59 -6.34 -4.54 11.89
N ASN A 60 -7.63 -4.57 11.62
CA ASN A 60 -8.27 -3.60 10.73
C ASN A 60 -8.22 -2.18 11.30
N TRP A 61 -8.48 -2.01 12.60
CA TRP A 61 -8.35 -0.71 13.26
C TRP A 61 -6.90 -0.23 13.30
N LEU A 62 -5.93 -1.12 13.52
CA LEU A 62 -4.52 -0.77 13.45
C LEU A 62 -4.15 -0.22 12.07
N ALA A 63 -4.58 -0.89 10.99
CA ALA A 63 -4.35 -0.45 9.63
C ALA A 63 -5.07 0.88 9.31
N GLY A 64 -6.34 1.01 9.70
CA GLY A 64 -7.14 2.20 9.47
C GLY A 64 -6.59 3.44 10.19
N ASN A 65 -6.31 3.33 11.49
CA ASN A 65 -5.77 4.46 12.28
C ASN A 65 -4.39 4.93 11.78
N PHE A 66 -3.64 4.06 11.10
CA PHE A 66 -2.38 4.42 10.47
C PHE A 66 -2.60 5.08 9.10
N TRP A 67 -3.43 4.49 8.24
CA TRP A 67 -3.59 4.91 6.84
C TRP A 67 -4.51 6.12 6.67
N GLU A 68 -5.61 6.19 7.41
CA GLU A 68 -6.63 7.24 7.28
C GLU A 68 -6.07 8.66 7.45
N PRO A 69 -5.35 9.02 8.54
CA PRO A 69 -4.83 10.37 8.68
C PRO A 69 -3.80 10.72 7.59
N LEU A 70 -3.03 9.72 7.13
CA LEU A 70 -1.98 9.90 6.14
C LEU A 70 -2.55 10.28 4.76
N ILE A 71 -3.74 9.77 4.42
CA ILE A 71 -4.38 10.02 3.12
C ILE A 71 -5.46 11.09 3.21
N ILE A 72 -6.31 11.06 4.23
CA ILE A 72 -7.48 11.95 4.33
C ILE A 72 -7.03 13.40 4.56
N LEU A 73 -5.99 13.64 5.37
CA LEU A 73 -5.55 15.02 5.65
C LEU A 73 -5.00 15.72 4.40
N PRO A 74 -4.04 15.15 3.62
CA PRO A 74 -3.59 15.78 2.38
C PRO A 74 -4.71 15.91 1.35
N LEU A 75 -5.57 14.90 1.25
CA LEU A 75 -6.68 14.90 0.29
C LEU A 75 -7.68 16.02 0.60
N ALA A 76 -8.12 16.13 1.86
CA ALA A 76 -9.02 17.19 2.30
C ALA A 76 -8.39 18.57 2.13
N ALA A 77 -7.10 18.73 2.48
CA ALA A 77 -6.39 19.98 2.31
C ALA A 77 -6.31 20.42 0.84
N GLY A 78 -6.05 19.47 -0.07
CA GLY A 78 -6.05 19.71 -1.51
C GLY A 78 -7.43 20.13 -2.05
N PHE A 79 -8.49 19.41 -1.68
CA PHE A 79 -9.85 19.73 -2.12
C PHE A 79 -10.36 21.08 -1.58
N LEU A 80 -10.03 21.42 -0.33
CA LEU A 80 -10.39 22.68 0.30
C LEU A 80 -9.48 23.85 -0.11
N LYS A 81 -8.55 23.63 -1.05
CA LYS A 81 -7.62 24.64 -1.58
C LYS A 81 -6.76 25.31 -0.50
N PHE A 82 -6.36 24.57 0.52
CA PHE A 82 -5.35 25.06 1.44
C PHE A 82 -4.02 25.24 0.68
N TRP A 83 -3.36 26.36 0.94
CA TRP A 83 -2.03 26.65 0.41
C TRP A 83 -1.01 25.74 1.10
N THR A 84 -0.77 24.58 0.49
CA THR A 84 0.14 23.56 1.00
C THR A 84 1.19 23.21 -0.04
N ASN A 85 2.29 22.58 0.37
CA ASN A 85 3.32 22.09 -0.52
C ASN A 85 3.60 20.61 -0.24
N SER A 86 4.32 19.94 -1.15
CA SER A 86 4.60 18.51 -1.03
C SER A 86 5.35 18.10 0.24
N LYS A 87 6.00 19.03 0.95
CA LYS A 87 6.74 18.78 2.19
C LYS A 87 5.91 19.00 3.45
N SER A 88 4.68 19.53 3.34
CA SER A 88 3.86 19.87 4.51
C SER A 88 3.13 18.65 5.13
N PHE A 89 3.13 17.50 4.46
CA PHE A 89 2.44 16.29 4.89
C PHE A 89 3.35 15.05 4.99
N ILE A 90 4.66 15.24 4.90
CA ILE A 90 5.71 14.24 5.10
C ILE A 90 6.39 14.54 6.42
#